data_AF-A0A2T6F6J3-F1
#
_entry.id   AF-A0A2T6F6J3-F1
#
_cell.length_a   1.000
_cell.length_b   1.000
_cell.length_c   1.000
_cell.angle_alpha   90.00
_cell.angle_beta   90.00
_cell.angle_gamma   90.00
#
_symmetry.space_group_name_H-M   'P 1'
#
loop_
_entity.id
_entity.type
_entity.pdbx_description
1 polymer ?
#
loop_
_entity_poly.entity_id
_entity_poly.type
_entity_poly.pdbx_seq_one_letter_code
_entity_poly.pdbx_strand_id
1 'polypeptide(L)'
;MFSHPFFKVEIYVMKYPAKKRFNFSSLLACSALFVVQGALAHGYILDPPVRSKMCNTGSSSEGCNAIRSYGENEAMYTPNGILYMGEDYEDYKNSLPDGKICGANGQYNSLNLPASKWAKTAIKPDSAGEISLTYLFTAHHTTDFMTYYITKNGTDLTKPLAWSDMEEIKTFTNVTNPPGGKWTEKVRLPSGQRGPHVIALMWPVSKARHGTNENFISCSDVDIQGESVESWNTVGTGIRATEDLKKGATVKFRLFDNARAGTVAGEVSMSLSRDMSAAEWLYEIAAAFNAKNFAAQIGSLQGGNVTLSSGKTNYQVYAKKIGFSYALDVKANNVVEVPGEVPAQAVVGKDIFVVATTSSGFAYKLDGSKSLHAATYQWNKLSGPFSLRNADNAVAEAVVGKNQTGVSTYELTVTNKDGQQHRSTMKVTATAVGVKISGAASIVEGQVSSLKAQANFSGSGGSAPTYSWKVRNPNGAEILQGSQQQLPLSTLMPGNYQATVDVSSPHGGRSATAQQNIVVEKKGVIQPPVEVVGACAGVPEWTKKSYKGGTEVQKNGRSYTSKWFVEPHHVPGSAGWTGDPWKDNGACK
;
A
#
# COMPACT_ATOMS: atom_id res chain seq x y z
N MET A 1 93.61 6.26 -36.56
CA MET A 1 94.75 7.14 -36.85
C MET A 1 94.26 8.58 -36.84
N PHE A 2 94.85 9.40 -35.98
CA PHE A 2 94.93 10.88 -35.96
C PHE A 2 93.65 11.68 -36.30
N SER A 3 92.94 12.32 -35.35
CA SER A 3 93.30 13.55 -34.61
C SER A 3 94.04 14.60 -35.45
N HIS A 4 93.43 15.76 -35.71
CA HIS A 4 93.84 17.05 -35.12
C HIS A 4 92.82 18.18 -35.39
N PRO A 5 92.78 19.21 -34.53
CA PRO A 5 91.71 20.21 -34.34
C PRO A 5 92.08 21.57 -34.94
N PHE A 6 91.32 22.66 -34.72
CA PHE A 6 91.81 24.03 -34.38
C PHE A 6 90.61 24.94 -34.03
N PHE A 7 90.45 25.30 -32.74
CA PHE A 7 90.65 26.63 -32.12
C PHE A 7 89.62 27.72 -32.50
N LYS A 8 88.66 28.06 -31.63
CA LYS A 8 88.69 28.96 -30.43
C LYS A 8 88.88 30.45 -30.74
N VAL A 9 87.85 31.26 -30.46
CA VAL A 9 87.98 32.61 -29.89
C VAL A 9 86.87 32.80 -28.85
N GLU A 10 87.26 33.12 -27.62
CA GLU A 10 86.43 33.56 -26.49
C GLU A 10 86.77 35.03 -26.21
N ILE A 11 85.78 35.87 -25.94
CA ILE A 11 85.95 37.05 -25.08
C ILE A 11 84.75 37.13 -24.10
N TYR A 12 85.10 37.20 -22.82
CA TYR A 12 84.29 37.28 -21.60
C TYR A 12 83.81 38.72 -21.32
N VAL A 13 82.63 38.88 -20.70
CA VAL A 13 82.44 39.73 -19.50
C VAL A 13 81.35 39.14 -18.58
N MET A 14 81.69 39.05 -17.28
CA MET A 14 80.93 38.60 -16.08
C MET A 14 79.76 39.55 -15.69
N LYS A 15 78.75 39.26 -14.84
CA LYS A 15 78.62 38.39 -13.64
C LYS A 15 77.12 38.24 -13.21
N TYR A 16 76.82 37.08 -12.61
CA TYR A 16 75.59 36.54 -11.96
C TYR A 16 75.10 37.31 -10.70
N PRO A 17 73.93 37.03 -10.04
CA PRO A 17 73.24 35.72 -9.82
C PRO A 17 71.67 35.77 -9.89
N ALA A 18 70.81 34.74 -9.69
CA ALA A 18 70.86 33.42 -9.08
C ALA A 18 69.78 32.44 -9.64
N LYS A 19 70.20 31.18 -9.87
CA LYS A 19 69.56 29.85 -9.72
C LYS A 19 68.03 29.70 -9.95
N LYS A 20 67.62 29.13 -11.09
CA LYS A 20 67.46 27.69 -11.46
C LYS A 20 66.02 27.17 -11.27
N ARG A 21 65.26 27.14 -12.37
CA ARG A 21 64.06 26.31 -12.56
C ARG A 21 64.48 24.97 -13.18
N PHE A 22 64.07 23.87 -12.56
CA PHE A 22 64.24 22.53 -13.10
C PHE A 22 63.04 22.21 -14.01
N ASN A 23 63.30 22.04 -15.30
CA ASN A 23 62.44 21.30 -16.22
C ASN A 23 63.22 20.03 -16.61
N PHE A 24 62.68 18.86 -16.28
CA PHE A 24 63.10 17.60 -16.90
C PHE A 24 61.90 17.04 -17.64
N SER A 25 62.00 17.08 -18.96
CA SER A 25 61.14 16.36 -19.88
C SER A 25 61.79 15.02 -20.22
N SER A 26 60.94 13.98 -20.22
CA SER A 26 61.01 12.83 -21.14
C SER A 26 62.01 11.70 -20.82
N LEU A 27 61.62 10.83 -19.89
CA LEU A 27 61.91 9.40 -20.00
C LEU A 27 60.65 8.70 -20.55
N LEU A 28 60.79 8.16 -21.76
CA LEU A 28 59.82 7.35 -22.45
C LEU A 28 59.81 5.95 -21.80
N ALA A 29 58.94 5.74 -20.81
CA ALA A 29 58.66 4.42 -20.26
C ALA A 29 57.25 4.00 -20.70
N CYS A 30 57.20 3.02 -21.61
CA CYS A 30 56.00 2.25 -21.88
C CYS A 30 55.49 1.64 -20.57
N SER A 31 54.42 2.21 -20.02
CA SER A 31 53.56 1.56 -19.05
C SER A 31 52.15 1.80 -19.52
N ALA A 32 51.72 1.01 -20.52
CA ALA A 32 50.31 0.76 -20.73
C ALA A 32 49.82 0.09 -19.45
N LEU A 33 49.26 0.88 -18.54
CA LEU A 33 48.37 0.38 -17.51
C LEU A 33 47.21 -0.26 -18.26
N PHE A 34 47.29 -1.58 -18.44
CA PHE A 34 46.12 -2.41 -18.69
C PHE A 34 45.25 -2.32 -17.44
N VAL A 35 44.48 -1.23 -17.33
CA VAL A 35 43.26 -1.27 -16.55
C VAL A 35 42.36 -2.23 -17.33
N VAL A 36 42.27 -3.47 -16.87
CA VAL A 36 41.21 -4.38 -17.31
C VAL A 36 39.91 -3.74 -16.85
N GLN A 37 39.33 -2.90 -17.70
CA GLN A 37 37.94 -2.49 -17.54
C GLN A 37 37.12 -3.74 -17.83
N GLY A 38 36.71 -4.45 -16.76
CA GLY A 38 35.67 -5.46 -16.88
C GLY A 38 34.49 -4.79 -17.57
N ALA A 39 34.13 -5.28 -18.76
CA ALA A 39 33.00 -4.74 -19.49
C ALA A 39 31.75 -5.17 -18.72
N LEU A 40 31.20 -4.30 -17.86
CA LEU A 40 30.06 -4.63 -17.02
C LEU A 40 28.80 -4.88 -17.87
N ALA A 41 28.06 -5.93 -17.56
CA ALA A 41 26.73 -6.12 -18.12
C ALA A 41 25.74 -5.14 -17.51
N HIS A 42 24.71 -4.79 -18.28
CA HIS A 42 23.75 -3.81 -17.79
C HIS A 42 22.41 -3.93 -18.52
N GLY A 43 21.33 -4.09 -17.76
CA GLY A 43 19.99 -4.10 -18.29
C GLY A 43 18.92 -4.13 -17.23
N TYR A 44 17.67 -3.96 -17.65
CA TYR A 44 16.50 -4.03 -16.77
C TYR A 44 15.21 -4.27 -17.57
N ILE A 45 14.13 -4.70 -16.90
CA ILE A 45 12.80 -4.76 -17.52
C ILE A 45 12.33 -3.33 -17.84
N LEU A 46 12.23 -3.01 -19.13
CA LEU A 46 11.79 -1.71 -19.60
C LEU A 46 10.27 -1.56 -19.56
N ASP A 47 9.55 -2.62 -19.95
CA ASP A 47 8.09 -2.64 -20.02
C ASP A 47 7.54 -4.02 -19.59
N PRO A 48 6.73 -4.11 -18.52
CA PRO A 48 6.34 -3.03 -17.62
C PRO A 48 7.56 -2.49 -16.81
N PRO A 49 7.66 -1.18 -16.58
CA PRO A 49 8.86 -0.57 -16.00
C PRO A 49 9.14 -1.05 -14.56
N VAL A 50 10.42 -1.30 -14.27
CA VAL A 50 10.90 -1.65 -12.92
C VAL A 50 10.66 -0.54 -11.88
N ARG A 51 10.63 -0.90 -10.60
CA ARG A 51 10.47 0.00 -9.43
C ARG A 51 11.31 1.27 -9.52
N SER A 52 12.62 1.12 -9.72
CA SER A 52 13.58 2.20 -9.84
C SER A 52 13.25 3.16 -10.98
N LYS A 53 12.93 2.61 -12.17
CA LYS A 53 12.61 3.41 -13.36
C LYS A 53 11.29 4.17 -13.20
N MET A 54 10.28 3.54 -12.60
CA MET A 54 8.99 4.17 -12.29
C MET A 54 9.13 5.41 -11.40
N CYS A 55 10.07 5.38 -10.44
CA CYS A 55 10.34 6.51 -9.55
C CYS A 55 11.07 7.65 -10.26
N ASN A 56 11.96 7.34 -11.21
CA ASN A 56 12.63 8.31 -12.06
C ASN A 56 11.63 9.05 -12.96
N THR A 57 10.62 8.36 -13.48
CA THR A 57 9.60 8.94 -14.37
C THR A 57 8.48 9.68 -13.64
N GLY A 58 8.66 10.02 -12.35
CA GLY A 58 7.77 10.93 -11.62
C GLY A 58 6.76 10.28 -10.67
N SER A 59 6.82 8.96 -10.43
CA SER A 59 5.95 8.35 -9.41
C SER A 59 6.27 8.88 -8.00
N SER A 60 5.22 9.21 -7.24
CA SER A 60 5.27 9.67 -5.85
C SER A 60 4.86 8.60 -4.84
N SER A 61 4.86 7.32 -5.24
CA SER A 61 4.53 6.19 -4.37
C SER A 61 5.40 6.14 -3.11
N GLU A 62 4.92 5.48 -2.06
CA GLU A 62 5.64 5.34 -0.79
C GLU A 62 7.04 4.74 -0.99
N GLY A 63 7.18 3.74 -1.88
CA GLY A 63 8.48 3.17 -2.25
C GLY A 63 9.42 4.17 -2.91
N CYS A 64 8.90 5.03 -3.81
CA CYS A 64 9.71 6.09 -4.42
C CYS A 64 10.16 7.15 -3.41
N ASN A 65 9.31 7.49 -2.43
CA ASN A 65 9.69 8.40 -1.35
C ASN A 65 10.73 7.76 -0.43
N ALA A 66 10.63 6.45 -0.20
CA ALA A 66 11.61 5.70 0.57
C ALA A 66 12.99 5.72 -0.08
N ILE A 67 13.11 5.45 -1.39
CA ILE A 67 14.40 5.56 -2.11
C ILE A 67 15.06 6.93 -1.83
N ARG A 68 14.27 8.01 -1.91
CA ARG A 68 14.77 9.38 -1.65
C ARG A 68 15.16 9.60 -0.19
N SER A 69 14.36 9.12 0.76
CA SER A 69 14.62 9.30 2.19
C SER A 69 15.82 8.49 2.69
N TYR A 70 16.07 7.33 2.11
CA TYR A 70 17.24 6.49 2.41
C TYR A 70 18.50 6.95 1.67
N GLY A 71 18.42 7.97 0.81
CA GLY A 71 19.55 8.46 0.02
C GLY A 71 19.96 7.54 -1.14
N GLU A 72 19.14 6.55 -1.48
CA GLU A 72 19.40 5.55 -2.53
C GLU A 72 19.01 6.06 -3.94
N ASN A 73 19.10 7.37 -4.18
CA ASN A 73 18.65 8.03 -5.43
C ASN A 73 19.30 7.44 -6.69
N GLU A 74 20.54 6.94 -6.57
CA GLU A 74 21.28 6.29 -7.65
C GLU A 74 20.46 5.16 -8.30
N ALA A 75 19.74 4.37 -7.50
CA ALA A 75 18.88 3.29 -8.00
C ALA A 75 17.89 3.78 -9.08
N MET A 76 17.38 5.02 -8.98
CA MET A 76 16.47 5.60 -9.96
C MET A 76 17.13 5.93 -11.30
N TYR A 77 18.41 6.33 -11.26
CA TYR A 77 19.15 6.81 -12.43
C TYR A 77 19.92 5.69 -13.14
N THR A 78 20.29 4.64 -12.41
CA THR A 78 21.03 3.47 -12.93
C THR A 78 20.25 2.16 -12.71
N PRO A 79 18.99 2.05 -13.18
CA PRO A 79 18.20 0.83 -13.01
C PRO A 79 18.83 -0.38 -13.72
N ASN A 80 19.69 -0.12 -14.70
CA ASN A 80 20.46 -1.10 -15.45
C ASN A 80 21.62 -1.73 -14.67
N GLY A 81 21.96 -1.22 -13.49
CA GLY A 81 23.06 -1.69 -12.65
C GLY A 81 22.60 -2.33 -11.33
N ILE A 82 21.32 -2.71 -11.22
CA ILE A 82 20.80 -3.43 -10.04
C ILE A 82 21.18 -4.90 -10.19
N LEU A 83 22.19 -5.32 -9.44
CA LEU A 83 22.83 -6.62 -9.62
C LEU A 83 23.39 -7.15 -8.30
N TYR A 84 23.48 -8.47 -8.23
CA TYR A 84 24.23 -9.19 -7.22
C TYR A 84 25.53 -9.71 -7.82
N MET A 85 26.64 -9.62 -7.07
CA MET A 85 27.88 -10.29 -7.40
C MET A 85 28.33 -11.20 -6.26
N GLY A 86 28.57 -12.46 -6.58
CA GLY A 86 29.01 -13.47 -5.63
C GLY A 86 29.38 -14.76 -6.35
N GLU A 87 30.15 -15.64 -5.73
CA GLU A 87 30.50 -16.93 -6.36
C GLU A 87 29.26 -17.81 -6.62
N ASP A 88 28.17 -17.57 -5.89
CA ASP A 88 26.87 -18.22 -5.96
C ASP A 88 25.82 -17.41 -6.75
N TYR A 89 26.26 -16.54 -7.68
CA TYR A 89 25.36 -15.69 -8.49
C TYR A 89 24.32 -16.48 -9.32
N GLU A 90 24.65 -17.71 -9.71
CA GLU A 90 23.74 -18.63 -10.41
C GLU A 90 22.71 -19.28 -9.47
N ASP A 91 23.08 -19.49 -8.20
CA ASP A 91 22.17 -19.96 -7.15
C ASP A 91 21.49 -18.78 -6.46
N TYR A 92 20.84 -17.95 -7.26
CA TYR A 92 20.22 -16.71 -6.78
C TYR A 92 19.07 -16.90 -5.81
N LYS A 93 18.51 -18.11 -5.70
CA LYS A 93 17.53 -18.41 -4.66
C LYS A 93 18.17 -18.47 -3.28
N ASN A 94 19.43 -18.89 -3.20
CA ASN A 94 20.22 -18.84 -1.97
C ASN A 94 20.88 -17.46 -1.78
N SER A 95 21.49 -16.91 -2.82
CA SER A 95 22.28 -15.67 -2.72
C SER A 95 21.43 -14.40 -2.60
N LEU A 96 20.14 -14.47 -2.94
CA LEU A 96 19.14 -13.43 -2.68
C LEU A 96 18.10 -13.97 -1.67
N PRO A 97 18.32 -13.83 -0.35
CA PRO A 97 17.39 -14.37 0.63
C PRO A 97 16.01 -13.67 0.59
N ASP A 98 15.02 -14.29 1.24
CA ASP A 98 13.67 -13.73 1.35
C ASP A 98 13.70 -12.29 1.88
N GLY A 99 12.88 -11.44 1.26
CA GLY A 99 12.84 -10.01 1.52
C GLY A 99 14.04 -9.22 0.98
N LYS A 100 14.96 -9.83 0.23
CA LYS A 100 16.13 -9.18 -0.36
C LYS A 100 16.27 -9.32 -1.88
N ILE A 101 15.25 -9.89 -2.53
CA ILE A 101 15.22 -10.18 -3.96
C ILE A 101 15.41 -8.89 -4.79
N CYS A 102 14.46 -7.95 -4.71
CA CYS A 102 14.43 -6.78 -5.61
C CYS A 102 15.54 -5.75 -5.38
N GLY A 103 16.19 -5.79 -4.21
CA GLY A 103 17.33 -4.95 -3.86
C GLY A 103 18.68 -5.64 -4.02
N ALA A 104 18.73 -6.78 -4.72
CA ALA A 104 19.94 -7.54 -5.03
C ALA A 104 20.82 -7.82 -3.80
N ASN A 105 20.22 -8.41 -2.75
CA ASN A 105 20.89 -8.73 -1.49
C ASN A 105 21.55 -7.53 -0.78
N GLY A 106 20.90 -6.36 -0.85
CA GLY A 106 21.25 -5.19 -0.04
C GLY A 106 22.02 -4.11 -0.78
N GLN A 107 22.23 -4.24 -2.10
CA GLN A 107 22.71 -3.14 -2.93
C GLN A 107 21.80 -1.91 -2.79
N TYR A 108 20.47 -2.11 -2.78
CA TYR A 108 19.48 -1.07 -2.50
C TYR A 108 18.37 -1.61 -1.59
N ASN A 109 18.37 -1.25 -0.31
CA ASN A 109 17.43 -1.79 0.65
C ASN A 109 16.02 -1.27 0.45
N SER A 110 15.86 -0.04 -0.04
CA SER A 110 14.54 0.55 -0.28
C SER A 110 13.77 -0.19 -1.37
N LEU A 111 14.44 -0.81 -2.35
CA LEU A 111 13.81 -1.62 -3.39
C LEU A 111 13.15 -2.91 -2.87
N ASN A 112 13.49 -3.34 -1.65
CA ASN A 112 12.92 -4.51 -1.00
C ASN A 112 11.60 -4.26 -0.26
N LEU A 113 11.13 -3.01 -0.21
CA LEU A 113 9.85 -2.70 0.42
C LEU A 113 8.69 -3.48 -0.21
N PRO A 114 7.64 -3.79 0.59
CA PRO A 114 6.48 -4.54 0.11
C PRO A 114 5.89 -3.99 -1.19
N ALA A 115 5.40 -4.88 -2.04
CA ALA A 115 4.80 -4.54 -3.33
C ALA A 115 3.61 -3.56 -3.22
N SER A 116 2.92 -3.53 -2.07
CA SER A 116 1.86 -2.57 -1.77
C SER A 116 2.34 -1.10 -1.71
N LYS A 117 3.65 -0.87 -1.58
CA LYS A 117 4.27 0.47 -1.49
C LYS A 117 4.60 1.09 -2.85
N TRP A 118 4.47 0.32 -3.93
CA TRP A 118 4.86 0.72 -5.27
C TRP A 118 3.64 0.97 -6.16
N ALA A 119 3.78 1.93 -7.06
CA ALA A 119 2.85 2.14 -8.16
C ALA A 119 2.87 0.92 -9.10
N LYS A 120 1.70 0.59 -9.68
CA LYS A 120 1.53 -0.62 -10.50
C LYS A 120 1.21 -0.24 -11.93
N THR A 121 1.84 -0.95 -12.86
CA THR A 121 1.54 -0.82 -14.29
C THR A 121 0.35 -1.72 -14.62
N ALA A 122 -0.72 -1.14 -15.16
CA ALA A 122 -1.85 -1.93 -15.66
C ALA A 122 -1.39 -2.76 -16.87
N ILE A 123 -1.53 -4.08 -16.80
CA ILE A 123 -1.23 -4.99 -17.91
C ILE A 123 -2.45 -5.83 -18.23
N LYS A 124 -2.62 -6.20 -19.50
CA LYS A 124 -3.76 -7.00 -19.95
C LYS A 124 -3.26 -8.21 -20.72
N PRO A 125 -3.52 -9.45 -20.24
CA PRO A 125 -3.22 -10.65 -21.02
C PRO A 125 -4.03 -10.66 -22.32
N ASP A 126 -3.44 -11.20 -23.38
CA ASP A 126 -4.15 -11.46 -24.63
C ASP A 126 -5.11 -12.67 -24.51
N SER A 127 -5.82 -12.99 -25.58
CA SER A 127 -6.78 -14.11 -25.58
C SER A 127 -6.12 -15.48 -25.37
N ALA A 128 -4.81 -15.60 -25.56
CA ALA A 128 -4.05 -16.81 -25.24
C ALA A 128 -3.60 -16.83 -23.77
N GLY A 129 -3.83 -15.77 -22.99
CA GLY A 129 -3.34 -15.62 -21.63
C GLY A 129 -1.86 -15.23 -21.57
N GLU A 130 -1.33 -14.64 -22.64
CA GLU A 130 0.06 -14.19 -22.72
C GLU A 130 0.17 -12.68 -22.48
N ILE A 131 1.28 -12.26 -21.88
CA ILE A 131 1.67 -10.84 -21.77
C ILE A 131 2.99 -10.63 -22.52
N SER A 132 3.20 -9.41 -23.02
CA SER A 132 4.48 -9.01 -23.59
C SER A 132 5.36 -8.39 -22.51
N LEU A 133 6.62 -8.80 -22.45
CA LEU A 133 7.65 -8.26 -21.57
C LEU A 133 8.81 -7.76 -22.42
N THR A 134 9.27 -6.53 -22.16
CA THR A 134 10.43 -5.95 -22.83
C THR A 134 11.56 -5.74 -21.85
N TYR A 135 12.70 -6.37 -22.12
CA TYR A 135 13.97 -6.13 -21.44
C TYR A 135 14.83 -5.18 -22.27
N LEU A 136 15.51 -4.24 -21.62
CA LEU A 136 16.48 -3.34 -22.26
C LEU A 136 17.90 -3.72 -21.85
N PHE A 137 18.68 -4.18 -22.82
CA PHE A 137 20.14 -4.29 -22.71
C PHE A 137 20.78 -2.94 -23.02
N THR A 138 21.42 -2.33 -22.02
CA THR A 138 22.21 -1.10 -22.19
C THR A 138 23.68 -1.41 -22.48
N ALA A 139 24.17 -2.56 -22.02
CA ALA A 139 25.43 -3.17 -22.41
C ALA A 139 25.23 -4.68 -22.55
N HIS A 140 25.50 -5.22 -23.74
CA HIS A 140 25.27 -6.63 -24.05
C HIS A 140 26.45 -7.51 -23.62
N HIS A 141 26.12 -8.64 -23.00
CA HIS A 141 27.05 -9.72 -22.73
C HIS A 141 26.39 -11.06 -22.95
N THR A 142 27.23 -12.07 -23.14
CA THR A 142 26.78 -13.45 -23.27
C THR A 142 26.03 -13.91 -22.04
N THR A 143 24.79 -14.31 -22.25
CA THR A 143 23.86 -14.78 -21.22
C THR A 143 23.78 -16.30 -21.23
N ASP A 144 23.80 -16.94 -20.07
CA ASP A 144 23.47 -18.36 -19.97
C ASP A 144 21.95 -18.54 -20.09
N PHE A 145 21.21 -17.87 -19.21
CA PHE A 145 19.76 -17.82 -19.26
C PHE A 145 19.20 -16.56 -18.59
N MET A 146 17.95 -16.24 -18.90
CA MET A 146 17.15 -15.25 -18.18
C MET A 146 15.86 -15.90 -17.74
N THR A 147 15.51 -15.77 -16.46
CA THR A 147 14.30 -16.38 -15.91
C THR A 147 13.36 -15.32 -15.37
N TYR A 148 12.12 -15.36 -15.86
CA TYR A 148 11.02 -14.58 -15.33
C TYR A 148 10.23 -15.37 -14.29
N TYR A 149 9.90 -14.67 -13.22
CA TYR A 149 9.04 -15.11 -12.14
C TYR A 149 7.87 -14.15 -11.98
N ILE A 150 6.78 -14.64 -11.40
CA ILE A 150 5.65 -13.83 -10.96
C ILE A 150 5.18 -14.27 -9.59
N THR A 151 4.61 -13.37 -8.80
CA THR A 151 3.95 -13.75 -7.54
C THR A 151 2.75 -14.68 -7.80
N LYS A 152 2.50 -15.64 -6.93
CA LYS A 152 1.33 -16.51 -6.97
C LYS A 152 0.06 -15.73 -6.65
N ASN A 153 -1.09 -16.23 -7.10
CA ASN A 153 -2.39 -15.68 -6.75
C ASN A 153 -2.62 -15.68 -5.22
N GLY A 154 -3.10 -14.56 -4.69
CA GLY A 154 -3.40 -14.42 -3.26
C GLY A 154 -2.18 -14.15 -2.37
N THR A 155 -1.00 -13.93 -2.96
CA THR A 155 0.21 -13.50 -2.23
C THR A 155 -0.06 -12.23 -1.42
N ASP A 156 0.39 -12.21 -0.16
CA ASP A 156 0.29 -11.04 0.72
C ASP A 156 1.34 -9.98 0.35
N LEU A 157 0.97 -9.11 -0.58
CA LEU A 157 1.81 -8.03 -1.09
C LEU A 157 2.10 -6.90 -0.08
N THR A 158 1.58 -7.00 1.16
CA THR A 158 1.93 -6.08 2.25
C THR A 158 3.22 -6.48 2.97
N LYS A 159 3.80 -7.63 2.63
CA LYS A 159 5.09 -8.13 3.14
C LYS A 159 6.20 -8.04 2.08
N PRO A 160 7.48 -8.01 2.50
CA PRO A 160 8.60 -8.21 1.59
C PRO A 160 8.49 -9.56 0.88
N LEU A 161 8.90 -9.61 -0.40
CA LEU A 161 8.76 -10.81 -1.24
C LEU A 161 9.68 -11.94 -0.76
N ALA A 162 9.12 -13.14 -0.62
CA ALA A 162 9.87 -14.38 -0.43
C ALA A 162 9.87 -15.22 -1.71
N TRP A 163 10.85 -16.11 -1.88
CA TRP A 163 10.86 -17.04 -3.02
C TRP A 163 9.67 -17.99 -3.01
N SER A 164 9.12 -18.30 -1.83
CA SER A 164 7.89 -19.09 -1.69
C SER A 164 6.67 -18.43 -2.35
N ASP A 165 6.68 -17.10 -2.46
CA ASP A 165 5.61 -16.31 -3.07
C ASP A 165 5.67 -16.34 -4.60
N MET A 166 6.82 -16.72 -5.17
CA MET A 166 7.08 -16.65 -6.59
C MET A 166 6.86 -18.00 -7.29
N GLU A 167 6.40 -17.94 -8.54
CA GLU A 167 6.36 -19.06 -9.47
C GLU A 167 7.08 -18.66 -10.77
N GLU A 168 7.83 -19.61 -11.35
CA GLU A 168 8.52 -19.39 -12.61
C GLU A 168 7.50 -19.38 -13.76
N ILE A 169 7.59 -18.39 -14.65
CA ILE A 169 6.71 -18.33 -15.83
C ILE A 169 7.46 -18.69 -17.12
N LYS A 170 8.75 -18.36 -17.21
CA LYS A 170 9.56 -18.67 -18.39
C LYS A 170 11.04 -18.51 -18.13
N THR A 171 11.83 -19.49 -18.58
CA THR A 171 13.28 -19.37 -18.74
C THR A 171 13.63 -19.32 -20.23
N PHE A 172 14.48 -18.38 -20.60
CA PHE A 172 15.01 -18.20 -21.95
C PHE A 172 16.51 -18.48 -21.96
N THR A 173 16.95 -19.36 -22.86
CA THR A 173 18.37 -19.65 -23.12
C THR A 173 18.80 -19.00 -24.43
N ASN A 174 20.08 -18.65 -24.58
CA ASN A 174 20.63 -18.06 -25.82
C ASN A 174 19.96 -16.74 -26.23
N VAL A 175 19.64 -15.88 -25.27
CA VAL A 175 19.05 -14.55 -25.55
C VAL A 175 20.04 -13.72 -26.36
N THR A 176 19.67 -13.35 -27.59
CA THR A 176 20.47 -12.50 -28.48
C THR A 176 19.99 -11.06 -28.40
N ASN A 177 20.91 -10.10 -28.25
CA ASN A 177 20.55 -8.69 -28.22
C ASN A 177 20.08 -8.18 -29.60
N PRO A 178 18.83 -7.73 -29.73
CA PRO A 178 18.35 -7.14 -30.97
C PRO A 178 18.91 -5.73 -31.19
N PRO A 179 18.89 -5.21 -32.44
CA PRO A 179 19.24 -3.83 -32.73
C PRO A 179 18.48 -2.85 -31.82
N GLY A 180 19.21 -1.97 -31.12
CA GLY A 180 18.62 -1.00 -30.19
C GLY A 180 18.37 -1.51 -28.77
N GLY A 181 18.82 -2.72 -28.40
CA GLY A 181 18.86 -3.17 -27.00
C GLY A 181 17.55 -3.75 -26.47
N LYS A 182 16.43 -3.60 -27.19
CA LYS A 182 15.09 -3.92 -26.70
C LYS A 182 14.67 -5.32 -27.12
N TRP A 183 14.75 -6.25 -26.19
CA TRP A 183 14.30 -7.62 -26.38
C TRP A 183 12.90 -7.80 -25.81
N THR A 184 11.93 -8.06 -26.69
CA THR A 184 10.51 -8.24 -26.33
C THR A 184 10.10 -9.68 -26.56
N GLU A 185 9.52 -10.29 -25.53
CA GLU A 185 9.03 -11.67 -25.58
C GLU A 185 7.60 -11.76 -25.07
N LYS A 186 6.91 -12.82 -25.49
CA LYS A 186 5.62 -13.22 -24.92
C LYS A 186 5.81 -14.30 -23.87
N VAL A 187 5.18 -14.11 -22.72
CA VAL A 187 5.14 -15.10 -21.65
C VAL A 187 3.69 -15.40 -21.28
N ARG A 188 3.38 -16.70 -21.16
CA ARG A 188 2.07 -17.17 -20.72
C ARG A 188 1.97 -17.03 -19.21
N LEU A 189 0.91 -16.38 -18.74
CA LEU A 189 0.66 -16.29 -17.30
C LEU A 189 0.06 -17.60 -16.77
N PRO A 190 0.39 -17.97 -15.52
CA PRO A 190 -0.35 -18.99 -14.77
C PRO A 190 -1.85 -18.69 -14.75
N SER A 191 -2.65 -19.76 -14.75
CA SER A 191 -4.09 -19.63 -14.89
C SER A 191 -4.72 -18.86 -13.72
N GLY A 192 -5.54 -17.87 -14.03
CA GLY A 192 -6.38 -17.15 -13.07
C GLY A 192 -5.71 -15.94 -12.43
N GLN A 193 -4.50 -15.55 -12.84
CA GLN A 193 -3.84 -14.36 -12.31
C GLN A 193 -4.62 -13.08 -12.62
N ARG A 194 -4.93 -12.31 -11.58
CA ARG A 194 -5.67 -11.04 -11.67
C ARG A 194 -5.28 -10.10 -10.55
N GLY A 195 -5.38 -8.80 -10.80
CA GLY A 195 -5.10 -7.80 -9.78
C GLY A 195 -3.59 -7.61 -9.54
N PRO A 196 -3.20 -7.04 -8.39
CA PRO A 196 -1.81 -6.72 -8.05
C PRO A 196 -0.88 -7.93 -8.04
N HIS A 197 0.24 -7.84 -8.76
CA HIS A 197 1.31 -8.86 -8.82
C HIS A 197 2.70 -8.20 -8.93
N VAL A 198 3.76 -8.98 -8.68
CA VAL A 198 5.15 -8.58 -9.00
C VAL A 198 5.73 -9.54 -10.03
N ILE A 199 6.30 -8.99 -11.09
CA ILE A 199 7.13 -9.72 -12.07
C ILE A 199 8.58 -9.48 -11.72
N ALA A 200 9.34 -10.55 -11.50
CA ALA A 200 10.77 -10.49 -11.25
C ALA A 200 11.55 -11.17 -12.38
N LEU A 201 12.75 -10.69 -12.66
CA LEU A 201 13.68 -11.32 -13.59
C LEU A 201 15.05 -11.44 -12.96
N MET A 202 15.66 -12.61 -13.19
CA MET A 202 17.04 -12.93 -12.85
C MET A 202 17.81 -13.14 -14.15
N TRP A 203 18.95 -12.46 -14.28
CA TRP A 203 19.86 -12.60 -15.41
C TRP A 203 21.29 -12.84 -14.91
N PRO A 204 21.66 -14.11 -14.67
CA PRO A 204 23.05 -14.51 -14.52
C PRO A 204 23.80 -14.35 -15.84
N VAL A 205 24.86 -13.56 -15.84
CA VAL A 205 25.73 -13.36 -17.00
C VAL A 205 26.74 -14.48 -17.05
N SER A 206 27.05 -14.98 -18.26
CA SER A 206 27.86 -16.18 -18.42
C SER A 206 29.31 -15.98 -17.96
N LYS A 207 29.69 -16.47 -16.77
CA LYS A 207 31.07 -16.37 -16.28
C LYS A 207 32.09 -16.91 -17.26
N ALA A 208 31.78 -18.03 -17.93
CA ALA A 208 32.70 -18.67 -18.87
C ALA A 208 33.03 -17.79 -20.10
N ARG A 209 32.12 -16.88 -20.47
CA ARG A 209 32.25 -16.05 -21.69
C ARG A 209 32.46 -14.57 -21.40
N HIS A 210 31.93 -14.10 -20.27
CA HIS A 210 31.95 -12.71 -19.81
C HIS A 210 33.02 -12.45 -18.75
N GLY A 211 33.37 -13.47 -17.96
CA GLY A 211 34.43 -13.40 -16.95
C GLY A 211 34.02 -12.79 -15.61
N THR A 212 32.74 -12.45 -15.41
CA THR A 212 32.23 -11.94 -14.12
C THR A 212 31.26 -12.94 -13.47
N ASN A 213 30.93 -12.70 -12.20
CA ASN A 213 29.92 -13.44 -11.46
C ASN A 213 28.70 -12.54 -11.21
N GLU A 214 28.14 -11.95 -12.26
CA GLU A 214 27.06 -10.98 -12.15
C GLU A 214 25.69 -11.64 -12.35
N ASN A 215 24.73 -11.26 -11.52
CA ASN A 215 23.32 -11.52 -11.76
C ASN A 215 22.53 -10.21 -11.68
N PHE A 216 21.83 -9.84 -12.75
CA PHE A 216 21.00 -8.63 -12.80
C PHE A 216 19.58 -8.94 -12.35
N ILE A 217 19.07 -8.11 -11.43
CA ILE A 217 17.74 -8.28 -10.86
C ILE A 217 16.84 -7.16 -11.39
N SER A 218 15.63 -7.52 -11.78
CA SER A 218 14.57 -6.56 -12.11
C SER A 218 13.27 -6.95 -11.43
N CYS A 219 12.59 -5.98 -10.81
CA CYS A 219 11.25 -6.16 -10.26
C CYS A 219 10.32 -5.06 -10.80
N SER A 220 9.21 -5.48 -11.40
CA SER A 220 8.14 -4.62 -11.91
C SER A 220 6.83 -4.96 -11.22
N ASP A 221 6.19 -3.96 -10.57
CA ASP A 221 4.89 -4.13 -9.94
C ASP A 221 3.78 -3.86 -10.97
N VAL A 222 2.83 -4.79 -11.09
CA VAL A 222 1.80 -4.77 -12.12
C VAL A 222 0.41 -4.95 -11.52
N ASP A 223 -0.61 -4.51 -12.25
CA ASP A 223 -2.01 -4.78 -11.95
C ASP A 223 -2.67 -5.43 -13.17
N ILE A 224 -2.95 -6.73 -13.08
CA ILE A 224 -3.41 -7.55 -14.20
C ILE A 224 -4.92 -7.33 -14.43
N GLN A 225 -5.24 -6.62 -15.52
CA GLN A 225 -6.58 -6.24 -15.97
C GLN A 225 -7.18 -7.22 -17.00
N GLY A 226 -8.51 -7.28 -17.11
CA GLY A 226 -9.22 -7.96 -18.22
C GLY A 226 -9.66 -9.42 -17.99
N GLU A 227 -10.62 -9.92 -18.79
CA GLU A 227 -11.44 -11.13 -18.55
C GLU A 227 -10.80 -12.52 -18.83
N SER A 228 -11.09 -13.43 -17.89
CA SER A 228 -11.01 -14.90 -17.76
C SER A 228 -9.80 -15.67 -18.31
N VAL A 229 -8.99 -16.19 -17.39
CA VAL A 229 -8.75 -17.64 -17.40
C VAL A 229 -9.93 -18.28 -16.70
N GLU A 230 -10.49 -19.40 -17.20
CA GLU A 230 -11.70 -20.07 -16.68
C GLU A 230 -11.77 -20.06 -15.14
N SER A 231 -12.36 -19.00 -14.61
CA SER A 231 -12.75 -18.90 -13.22
C SER A 231 -14.08 -19.61 -13.11
N TRP A 232 -14.21 -20.47 -12.12
CA TRP A 232 -15.48 -20.99 -11.69
C TRP A 232 -16.55 -19.89 -11.67
N ASN A 233 -17.48 -19.94 -12.61
CA ASN A 233 -18.63 -19.05 -12.63
C ASN A 233 -19.66 -19.63 -11.67
N THR A 234 -20.25 -18.79 -10.82
CA THR A 234 -21.39 -19.23 -10.01
C THR A 234 -22.56 -19.54 -10.92
N VAL A 235 -23.08 -20.76 -10.84
CA VAL A 235 -24.36 -21.13 -11.42
C VAL A 235 -25.41 -20.87 -10.35
N GLY A 236 -26.37 -19.98 -10.63
CA GLY A 236 -27.41 -19.59 -9.68
C GLY A 236 -26.89 -19.11 -8.32
N THR A 237 -27.75 -19.20 -7.30
CA THR A 237 -27.48 -18.68 -5.94
C THR A 237 -26.94 -19.73 -4.98
N GLY A 238 -26.64 -20.94 -5.46
CA GLY A 238 -26.22 -22.07 -4.66
C GLY A 238 -27.38 -22.92 -4.14
N ILE A 239 -27.07 -24.11 -3.65
CA ILE A 239 -28.01 -25.04 -3.06
C ILE A 239 -28.03 -24.90 -1.55
N ARG A 240 -29.21 -25.02 -0.95
CA ARG A 240 -29.41 -24.93 0.49
C ARG A 240 -30.33 -26.06 0.95
N ALA A 241 -29.93 -26.72 2.03
CA ALA A 241 -30.78 -27.63 2.77
C ALA A 241 -31.41 -26.88 3.95
N THR A 242 -32.75 -26.90 4.03
CA THR A 242 -33.51 -26.20 5.08
C THR A 242 -34.08 -27.13 6.13
N GLU A 243 -34.08 -28.44 5.87
CA GLU A 243 -34.71 -29.46 6.72
C GLU A 243 -33.92 -30.77 6.74
N ASP A 244 -34.10 -31.52 7.83
CA ASP A 244 -33.64 -32.89 7.96
C ASP A 244 -34.56 -33.82 7.16
N LEU A 245 -34.01 -34.89 6.59
CA LEU A 245 -34.76 -35.84 5.78
C LEU A 245 -34.81 -37.21 6.44
N LYS A 246 -35.99 -37.83 6.37
CA LYS A 246 -36.24 -39.18 6.88
C LYS A 246 -35.81 -40.26 5.90
N LYS A 247 -35.52 -41.45 6.43
CA LYS A 247 -35.27 -42.66 5.63
C LYS A 247 -36.33 -42.82 4.52
N GLY A 248 -35.86 -43.12 3.32
CA GLY A 248 -36.68 -43.30 2.12
C GLY A 248 -36.93 -42.02 1.33
N ALA A 249 -36.57 -40.84 1.84
CA ALA A 249 -36.61 -39.61 1.04
C ALA A 249 -35.68 -39.72 -0.17
N THR A 250 -36.03 -39.07 -1.27
CA THR A 250 -35.20 -39.04 -2.48
C THR A 250 -34.74 -37.63 -2.79
N VAL A 251 -33.45 -37.44 -3.06
CA VAL A 251 -32.85 -36.16 -3.44
C VAL A 251 -32.27 -36.30 -4.84
N LYS A 252 -32.61 -35.38 -5.74
CA LYS A 252 -32.12 -35.34 -7.11
C LYS A 252 -31.53 -33.96 -7.42
N PHE A 253 -30.33 -33.92 -7.97
CA PHE A 253 -29.71 -32.71 -8.49
C PHE A 253 -29.55 -32.83 -10.01
N ARG A 254 -30.01 -31.80 -10.74
CA ARG A 254 -29.94 -31.72 -12.20
C ARG A 254 -29.25 -30.43 -12.63
N LEU A 255 -28.26 -30.56 -13.50
CA LEU A 255 -27.60 -29.45 -14.20
C LEU A 255 -28.16 -29.36 -15.62
N PHE A 256 -28.53 -28.16 -16.06
CA PHE A 256 -29.07 -27.89 -17.39
C PHE A 256 -28.14 -26.98 -18.19
N ASP A 257 -27.94 -27.30 -19.46
CA ASP A 257 -27.19 -26.49 -20.41
C ASP A 257 -28.15 -25.58 -21.20
N ASN A 258 -28.15 -24.29 -20.87
CA ASN A 258 -29.05 -23.31 -21.48
C ASN A 258 -28.67 -23.03 -22.94
N ALA A 259 -27.42 -23.23 -23.34
CA ALA A 259 -26.99 -23.08 -24.74
C ALA A 259 -27.55 -24.21 -25.62
N ARG A 260 -27.90 -25.35 -25.02
CA ARG A 260 -28.56 -26.49 -25.67
C ARG A 260 -30.01 -26.61 -25.20
N ALA A 261 -30.76 -25.51 -25.24
CA ALA A 261 -32.20 -25.45 -24.94
C ALA A 261 -32.62 -26.07 -23.60
N GLY A 262 -31.75 -26.04 -22.58
CA GLY A 262 -32.04 -26.60 -21.26
C GLY A 262 -31.92 -28.13 -21.20
N THR A 263 -31.16 -28.76 -22.10
CA THR A 263 -30.86 -30.20 -22.01
C THR A 263 -30.11 -30.54 -20.73
N VAL A 264 -30.32 -31.75 -20.21
CA VAL A 264 -29.67 -32.23 -18.98
C VAL A 264 -28.18 -32.47 -19.25
N ALA A 265 -27.33 -31.68 -18.61
CA ALA A 265 -25.87 -31.74 -18.71
C ALA A 265 -25.22 -32.58 -17.59
N GLY A 266 -25.98 -32.91 -16.55
CA GLY A 266 -25.58 -33.80 -15.47
C GLY A 266 -26.76 -34.05 -14.54
N GLU A 267 -26.89 -35.29 -14.06
CA GLU A 267 -27.93 -35.66 -13.09
C GLU A 267 -27.36 -36.67 -12.09
N VAL A 268 -27.68 -36.46 -10.81
CA VAL A 268 -27.50 -37.46 -9.76
C VAL A 268 -28.76 -37.55 -8.92
N SER A 269 -29.05 -38.76 -8.43
CA SER A 269 -30.19 -39.02 -7.56
C SER A 269 -29.77 -40.01 -6.48
N MET A 270 -30.23 -39.79 -5.25
CA MET A 270 -30.02 -40.69 -4.13
C MET A 270 -31.33 -40.94 -3.37
N SER A 271 -31.45 -42.12 -2.76
CA SER A 271 -32.49 -42.43 -1.78
C SER A 271 -31.84 -42.61 -0.42
N LEU A 272 -32.41 -41.97 0.61
CA LEU A 272 -31.85 -42.02 1.96
C LEU A 272 -32.06 -43.39 2.60
N SER A 273 -30.96 -44.04 3.01
CA SER A 273 -30.99 -45.34 3.70
C SER A 273 -31.30 -45.24 5.19
N ARG A 274 -31.17 -44.03 5.76
CA ARG A 274 -31.40 -43.66 7.16
C ARG A 274 -31.88 -42.21 7.25
N ASP A 275 -32.31 -41.80 8.44
CA ASP A 275 -32.51 -40.38 8.73
C ASP A 275 -31.17 -39.64 8.62
N MET A 276 -31.22 -38.46 8.00
CA MET A 276 -30.05 -37.62 7.77
C MET A 276 -30.40 -36.16 8.04
N SER A 277 -29.52 -35.47 8.75
CA SER A 277 -29.63 -34.02 8.95
C SER A 277 -29.49 -33.26 7.63
N ALA A 278 -29.97 -32.01 7.62
CA ALA A 278 -29.84 -31.08 6.49
C ALA A 278 -28.42 -31.02 5.91
N ALA A 279 -27.42 -30.99 6.78
CA ALA A 279 -26.02 -30.91 6.39
C ALA A 279 -25.47 -32.24 5.83
N GLU A 280 -25.93 -33.39 6.36
CA GLU A 280 -25.48 -34.70 5.90
C GLU A 280 -25.98 -35.01 4.50
N TRP A 281 -27.29 -34.88 4.24
CA TRP A 281 -27.83 -35.26 2.93
C TRP A 281 -27.36 -34.31 1.82
N LEU A 282 -27.17 -33.02 2.14
CA LEU A 282 -26.66 -32.05 1.18
C LEU A 282 -25.20 -32.33 0.80
N TYR A 283 -24.37 -32.77 1.76
CA TYR A 283 -23.00 -33.19 1.49
C TYR A 283 -22.96 -34.41 0.57
N GLU A 284 -23.77 -35.44 0.86
CA GLU A 284 -23.76 -36.69 0.08
C GLU A 284 -24.18 -36.47 -1.39
N ILE A 285 -25.24 -35.69 -1.66
CA ILE A 285 -25.64 -35.41 -3.04
C ILE A 285 -24.59 -34.57 -3.79
N ALA A 286 -23.95 -33.62 -3.11
CA ALA A 286 -22.87 -32.81 -3.69
C ALA A 286 -21.62 -33.66 -3.99
N ALA A 287 -21.25 -34.57 -3.09
CA ALA A 287 -20.16 -35.52 -3.30
C ALA A 287 -20.45 -36.46 -4.48
N ALA A 288 -21.67 -36.99 -4.55
CA ALA A 288 -22.11 -37.86 -5.64
C ALA A 288 -22.06 -37.13 -7.00
N PHE A 289 -22.44 -35.85 -7.06
CA PHE A 289 -22.35 -35.05 -8.27
C PHE A 289 -20.88 -34.79 -8.68
N ASN A 290 -20.05 -34.35 -7.75
CA ASN A 290 -18.63 -34.05 -8.01
C ASN A 290 -17.84 -35.28 -8.49
N ALA A 291 -18.21 -36.48 -8.01
CA ALA A 291 -17.60 -37.74 -8.43
C ALA A 291 -17.85 -38.10 -9.91
N LYS A 292 -18.87 -37.50 -10.56
CA LYS A 292 -19.21 -37.79 -11.96
C LYS A 292 -18.45 -36.91 -12.97
N ASN A 293 -17.64 -35.96 -12.51
CA ASN A 293 -16.86 -35.06 -13.35
C ASN A 293 -17.69 -34.34 -14.44
N PHE A 294 -18.89 -33.88 -14.07
CA PHE A 294 -19.74 -33.08 -14.95
C PHE A 294 -19.15 -31.68 -15.20
N ALA A 295 -19.79 -30.89 -16.07
CA ALA A 295 -19.36 -29.53 -16.42
C ALA A 295 -19.42 -28.50 -15.25
N ALA A 296 -19.91 -28.92 -14.08
CA ALA A 296 -20.00 -28.12 -12.86
C ALA A 296 -19.47 -28.89 -11.65
N GLN A 297 -19.14 -28.17 -10.58
CA GLN A 297 -18.81 -28.70 -9.26
C GLN A 297 -19.60 -27.97 -8.17
N ILE A 298 -19.87 -28.65 -7.07
CA ILE A 298 -20.64 -28.17 -5.92
C ILE A 298 -19.71 -28.08 -4.71
N GLY A 299 -19.66 -26.93 -4.03
CA GLY A 299 -18.83 -26.74 -2.85
C GLY A 299 -18.57 -25.28 -2.51
N SER A 300 -17.40 -25.00 -1.96
CA SER A 300 -16.90 -23.66 -1.67
C SER A 300 -15.60 -23.41 -2.44
N LEU A 301 -15.47 -22.24 -3.07
CA LEU A 301 -14.25 -21.86 -3.79
C LEU A 301 -13.15 -21.49 -2.78
N GLN A 302 -12.06 -22.25 -2.76
CA GLN A 302 -10.86 -22.01 -1.94
C GLN A 302 -9.62 -22.14 -2.81
N GLY A 303 -8.77 -21.11 -2.85
CA GLY A 303 -7.53 -21.14 -3.64
C GLY A 303 -7.73 -21.46 -5.13
N GLY A 304 -8.86 -21.02 -5.72
CA GLY A 304 -9.21 -21.31 -7.12
C GLY A 304 -9.82 -22.70 -7.38
N ASN A 305 -9.93 -23.54 -6.36
CA ASN A 305 -10.52 -24.88 -6.45
C ASN A 305 -11.86 -24.96 -5.73
N VAL A 306 -12.81 -25.72 -6.28
CA VAL A 306 -14.06 -26.03 -5.57
C VAL A 306 -13.78 -27.16 -4.59
N THR A 307 -13.94 -26.86 -3.31
CA THR A 307 -13.72 -27.80 -2.21
C THR A 307 -15.05 -28.17 -1.56
N LEU A 308 -15.25 -29.46 -1.29
CA LEU A 308 -16.44 -29.95 -0.59
C LEU A 308 -16.06 -30.27 0.86
N SER A 309 -16.75 -29.65 1.82
CA SER A 309 -16.53 -29.85 3.26
C SER A 309 -17.84 -30.26 3.93
N SER A 310 -17.80 -31.24 4.84
CA SER A 310 -18.98 -31.74 5.57
C SER A 310 -19.53 -30.74 6.59
N GLY A 311 -20.76 -30.95 7.07
CA GLY A 311 -21.37 -30.14 8.13
C GLY A 311 -21.92 -28.77 7.69
N LYS A 312 -22.08 -28.56 6.38
CA LYS A 312 -22.63 -27.32 5.80
C LYS A 312 -24.07 -27.54 5.34
N THR A 313 -24.94 -26.57 5.58
CA THR A 313 -26.34 -26.57 5.07
C THR A 313 -26.49 -25.75 3.79
N ASN A 314 -25.39 -25.26 3.22
CA ASN A 314 -25.35 -24.59 1.93
C ASN A 314 -24.05 -24.89 1.18
N TYR A 315 -24.14 -24.95 -0.15
CA TYR A 315 -23.00 -24.97 -1.07
C TYR A 315 -23.29 -24.09 -2.28
N GLN A 316 -22.23 -23.60 -2.92
CA GLN A 316 -22.35 -22.92 -4.21
C GLN A 316 -22.15 -23.94 -5.34
N VAL A 317 -22.84 -23.73 -6.46
CA VAL A 317 -22.61 -24.46 -7.71
C VAL A 317 -21.72 -23.61 -8.60
N TYR A 318 -20.69 -24.21 -9.15
CA TYR A 318 -19.70 -23.56 -10.00
C TYR A 318 -19.56 -24.28 -11.33
N ALA A 319 -19.48 -23.55 -12.45
CA ALA A 319 -19.18 -24.11 -13.77
C ALA A 319 -18.10 -23.29 -14.48
N LYS A 320 -17.23 -23.96 -15.23
CA LYS A 320 -16.14 -23.29 -15.96
C LYS A 320 -16.65 -22.44 -17.14
N LYS A 321 -17.78 -22.83 -17.72
CA LYS A 321 -18.51 -22.07 -18.74
C LYS A 321 -19.78 -21.43 -18.17
N ILE A 322 -20.13 -20.25 -18.66
CA ILE A 322 -21.41 -19.61 -18.39
C ILE A 322 -22.54 -20.31 -19.18
N GLY A 323 -23.79 -20.12 -18.77
CA GLY A 323 -24.95 -20.68 -19.48
C GLY A 323 -25.46 -22.01 -18.92
N PHE A 324 -25.11 -22.36 -17.68
CA PHE A 324 -25.77 -23.44 -16.96
C PHE A 324 -26.88 -22.90 -16.05
N SER A 325 -27.84 -23.77 -15.73
CA SER A 325 -28.77 -23.63 -14.61
C SER A 325 -28.88 -24.97 -13.87
N TYR A 326 -29.53 -25.02 -12.72
CA TYR A 326 -29.74 -26.27 -11.99
C TYR A 326 -31.11 -26.33 -11.32
N ALA A 327 -31.51 -27.55 -10.96
CA ALA A 327 -32.61 -27.82 -10.06
C ALA A 327 -32.15 -28.82 -8.98
N LEU A 328 -32.62 -28.60 -7.75
CA LEU A 328 -32.49 -29.54 -6.64
C LEU A 328 -33.90 -29.95 -6.24
N ASP A 329 -34.28 -31.19 -6.53
CA ASP A 329 -35.56 -31.76 -6.18
C ASP A 329 -35.41 -32.64 -4.94
N VAL A 330 -36.12 -32.29 -3.88
CA VAL A 330 -36.19 -33.10 -2.66
C VAL A 330 -37.61 -33.63 -2.55
N LYS A 331 -37.75 -34.95 -2.55
CA LYS A 331 -39.02 -35.64 -2.27
C LYS A 331 -38.87 -36.31 -0.92
N ALA A 332 -39.32 -35.63 0.12
CA ALA A 332 -39.41 -36.21 1.45
C ALA A 332 -40.32 -37.45 1.41
N ASN A 333 -39.89 -38.52 2.09
CA ASN A 333 -40.74 -39.67 2.33
C ASN A 333 -41.69 -39.31 3.48
N ASN A 334 -42.74 -38.57 3.14
CA ASN A 334 -43.74 -38.17 4.12
C ASN A 334 -44.56 -39.39 4.49
N VAL A 335 -44.29 -39.93 5.68
CA VAL A 335 -45.34 -40.55 6.49
C VAL A 335 -46.40 -39.47 6.67
N VAL A 336 -47.63 -39.84 6.32
CA VAL A 336 -48.84 -39.02 6.18
C VAL A 336 -48.94 -37.87 7.20
N GLU A 337 -48.91 -36.63 6.70
CA GLU A 337 -49.60 -35.48 7.30
C GLU A 337 -50.40 -34.75 6.21
N VAL A 338 -51.58 -34.27 6.61
CA VAL A 338 -52.74 -33.84 5.81
C VAL A 338 -52.43 -32.57 4.96
N PRO A 339 -53.13 -32.31 3.83
CA PRO A 339 -52.94 -31.09 3.06
C PRO A 339 -53.45 -29.85 3.85
N GLY A 340 -52.57 -28.92 4.23
CA GLY A 340 -52.95 -27.60 4.79
C GLY A 340 -51.82 -26.84 5.51
N GLU A 341 -51.72 -25.54 5.22
CA GLU A 341 -50.96 -24.45 5.88
C GLU A 341 -49.47 -24.27 5.55
N VAL A 342 -49.17 -23.19 4.79
CA VAL A 342 -47.84 -22.57 4.76
C VAL A 342 -47.86 -21.32 5.67
N PRO A 343 -47.06 -21.27 6.75
CA PRO A 343 -47.13 -20.19 7.73
C PRO A 343 -46.64 -18.85 7.17
N ALA A 344 -47.27 -17.76 7.61
CA ALA A 344 -46.83 -16.41 7.30
C ALA A 344 -45.41 -16.16 7.84
N GLN A 345 -44.56 -15.43 7.11
CA GLN A 345 -43.21 -15.08 7.56
C GLN A 345 -42.92 -13.59 7.34
N ALA A 346 -42.88 -12.82 8.43
CA ALA A 346 -42.53 -11.39 8.39
C ALA A 346 -41.02 -11.22 8.14
N VAL A 347 -40.67 -10.44 7.12
CA VAL A 347 -39.30 -10.06 6.79
C VAL A 347 -39.23 -8.55 6.67
N VAL A 348 -38.42 -7.90 7.51
CA VAL A 348 -38.18 -6.45 7.47
C VAL A 348 -36.81 -6.13 6.90
N GLY A 349 -36.66 -4.92 6.36
CA GLY A 349 -35.38 -4.37 5.91
C GLY A 349 -34.34 -4.17 7.02
N LYS A 350 -33.14 -3.73 6.64
CA LYS A 350 -32.07 -3.39 7.60
C LYS A 350 -32.43 -2.15 8.41
N ASP A 351 -31.87 -2.03 9.61
CA ASP A 351 -31.93 -0.82 10.41
C ASP A 351 -31.43 0.41 9.63
N ILE A 352 -32.07 1.55 9.87
CA ILE A 352 -31.86 2.80 9.15
C ILE A 352 -31.11 3.78 10.04
N PHE A 353 -30.01 4.34 9.53
CA PHE A 353 -29.19 5.35 10.22
C PHE A 353 -29.15 6.64 9.40
N VAL A 354 -29.56 7.74 10.02
CA VAL A 354 -29.69 9.04 9.34
C VAL A 354 -29.11 10.15 10.21
N VAL A 355 -28.71 11.25 9.59
CA VAL A 355 -28.36 12.48 10.30
C VAL A 355 -29.53 13.44 10.24
N ALA A 356 -29.93 13.95 11.40
CA ALA A 356 -31.04 14.89 11.53
C ALA A 356 -30.89 16.08 10.58
N THR A 357 -32.02 16.50 10.03
CA THR A 357 -32.14 17.68 9.16
C THR A 357 -32.69 18.84 9.98
N THR A 358 -32.31 20.07 9.62
CA THR A 358 -32.75 21.27 10.36
C THR A 358 -33.89 22.00 9.64
N SER A 359 -33.98 21.85 8.32
CA SER A 359 -34.91 22.60 7.47
C SER A 359 -36.25 21.88 7.24
N SER A 360 -36.27 20.55 7.20
CA SER A 360 -37.48 19.75 6.92
C SER A 360 -37.43 18.39 7.62
N GLY A 361 -38.57 17.72 7.75
CA GLY A 361 -38.60 16.29 8.11
C GLY A 361 -38.48 15.39 6.87
N PHE A 362 -38.07 14.15 7.05
CA PHE A 362 -37.96 13.14 6.00
C PHE A 362 -38.65 11.83 6.39
N ALA A 363 -39.29 11.20 5.41
CA ALA A 363 -39.88 9.88 5.53
C ALA A 363 -38.90 8.82 5.02
N TYR A 364 -38.69 7.77 5.83
CA TYR A 364 -37.82 6.65 5.51
C TYR A 364 -38.64 5.38 5.39
N LYS A 365 -38.40 4.62 4.31
CA LYS A 365 -39.18 3.41 4.01
C LYS A 365 -38.86 2.29 4.99
N LEU A 366 -39.90 1.74 5.60
CA LEU A 366 -39.88 0.48 6.33
C LEU A 366 -40.37 -0.61 5.38
N ASP A 367 -39.46 -1.42 4.87
CA ASP A 367 -39.75 -2.36 3.77
C ASP A 367 -40.00 -3.78 4.30
N GLY A 368 -41.26 -4.20 4.19
CA GLY A 368 -41.76 -5.54 4.53
C GLY A 368 -42.06 -6.40 3.32
N SER A 369 -41.81 -5.91 2.09
CA SER A 369 -42.27 -6.52 0.83
C SER A 369 -41.67 -7.90 0.54
N LYS A 370 -40.63 -8.30 1.27
CA LYS A 370 -40.00 -9.63 1.18
C LYS A 370 -40.63 -10.68 2.10
N SER A 371 -41.68 -10.33 2.82
CA SER A 371 -42.40 -11.26 3.69
C SER A 371 -43.06 -12.36 2.85
N LEU A 372 -43.00 -13.60 3.32
CA LEU A 372 -43.56 -14.75 2.62
C LEU A 372 -44.96 -15.08 3.13
N HIS A 373 -45.82 -15.54 2.22
CA HIS A 373 -47.20 -15.96 2.49
C HIS A 373 -48.07 -14.90 3.18
N ALA A 374 -47.69 -13.62 3.09
CA ALA A 374 -48.44 -12.51 3.66
C ALA A 374 -49.66 -12.15 2.79
N ALA A 375 -50.85 -12.23 3.36
CA ALA A 375 -52.08 -11.67 2.81
C ALA A 375 -52.29 -10.23 3.28
N THR A 376 -51.92 -9.90 4.52
CA THR A 376 -51.99 -8.53 5.07
C THR A 376 -50.71 -8.13 5.79
N TYR A 377 -50.50 -6.83 5.90
CA TYR A 377 -49.36 -6.21 6.57
C TYR A 377 -49.87 -5.22 7.62
N GLN A 378 -49.24 -5.20 8.79
CA GLN A 378 -49.53 -4.21 9.82
C GLN A 378 -48.24 -3.82 10.54
N TRP A 379 -47.86 -2.57 10.42
CA TRP A 379 -46.74 -1.96 11.13
C TRP A 379 -47.22 -1.27 12.40
N ASN A 380 -46.44 -1.43 13.47
CA ASN A 380 -46.65 -0.75 14.75
C ASN A 380 -45.36 -0.07 15.18
N LYS A 381 -45.47 1.14 15.73
CA LYS A 381 -44.35 1.77 16.44
C LYS A 381 -44.35 1.27 17.88
N LEU A 382 -43.29 0.56 18.26
CA LEU A 382 -43.12 0.08 19.63
C LEU A 382 -42.59 1.17 20.56
N SER A 383 -41.65 2.00 20.07
CA SER A 383 -41.02 3.04 20.87
C SER A 383 -40.41 4.15 20.01
N GLY A 384 -40.09 5.28 20.66
CA GLY A 384 -39.27 6.35 20.09
C GLY A 384 -40.03 7.54 19.47
N PRO A 385 -39.27 8.59 19.10
CA PRO A 385 -39.83 9.91 18.79
C PRO A 385 -40.39 10.05 17.37
N PHE A 386 -39.98 9.21 16.43
CA PHE A 386 -40.37 9.31 15.01
C PHE A 386 -41.79 8.77 14.80
N SER A 387 -42.58 9.36 13.90
CA SER A 387 -43.95 8.91 13.64
C SER A 387 -43.99 7.81 12.56
N LEU A 388 -45.12 7.11 12.45
CA LEU A 388 -45.37 6.03 11.48
C LEU A 388 -46.49 6.45 10.52
N ARG A 389 -46.33 6.17 9.22
CA ARG A 389 -47.35 6.35 8.17
C ARG A 389 -47.44 5.09 7.30
N ASN A 390 -48.57 4.95 6.58
CA ASN A 390 -48.84 3.83 5.67
C ASN A 390 -48.68 2.45 6.35
N ALA A 391 -49.15 2.35 7.59
CA ALA A 391 -48.86 1.23 8.48
C ALA A 391 -49.48 -0.11 8.02
N ASP A 392 -50.51 -0.07 7.20
CA ASP A 392 -51.24 -1.21 6.62
C ASP A 392 -50.63 -1.75 5.31
N ASN A 393 -49.56 -1.13 4.84
CA ASN A 393 -48.92 -1.49 3.58
C ASN A 393 -47.67 -2.36 3.78
N ALA A 394 -47.30 -3.11 2.73
CA ALA A 394 -46.03 -3.84 2.71
C ALA A 394 -44.82 -2.89 2.87
N VAL A 395 -44.96 -1.63 2.46
CA VAL A 395 -43.97 -0.57 2.68
C VAL A 395 -44.62 0.55 3.48
N ALA A 396 -44.19 0.70 4.74
CA ALA A 396 -44.58 1.80 5.61
C ALA A 396 -43.51 2.90 5.65
N GLU A 397 -43.76 3.99 6.36
CA GLU A 397 -42.82 5.10 6.47
C GLU A 397 -42.59 5.54 7.93
N ALA A 398 -41.32 5.59 8.33
CA ALA A 398 -40.88 6.26 9.54
C ALA A 398 -40.56 7.73 9.24
N VAL A 399 -41.27 8.66 9.86
CA VAL A 399 -41.06 10.10 9.64
C VAL A 399 -40.21 10.69 10.75
N VAL A 400 -38.98 11.07 10.40
CA VAL A 400 -38.06 11.82 11.27
C VAL A 400 -38.32 13.30 11.03
N GLY A 401 -38.85 13.98 12.04
CA GLY A 401 -39.10 15.42 11.97
C GLY A 401 -37.82 16.25 11.96
N LYS A 402 -37.94 17.54 11.59
CA LYS A 402 -36.81 18.47 11.69
C LYS A 402 -36.26 18.51 13.12
N ASN A 403 -34.93 18.56 13.24
CA ASN A 403 -34.17 18.59 14.50
C ASN A 403 -34.42 17.39 15.44
N GLN A 404 -35.09 16.33 14.99
CA GLN A 404 -35.31 15.15 15.84
C GLN A 404 -34.10 14.23 15.80
N THR A 405 -33.72 13.74 16.97
CA THR A 405 -32.68 12.71 17.17
C THR A 405 -33.22 11.61 18.08
N GLY A 406 -32.57 10.45 18.08
CA GLY A 406 -32.95 9.31 18.90
C GLY A 406 -33.18 8.05 18.06
N VAL A 407 -33.81 7.06 18.67
CA VAL A 407 -34.09 5.76 18.07
C VAL A 407 -35.57 5.44 18.20
N SER A 408 -36.22 5.08 17.09
CA SER A 408 -37.55 4.46 17.09
C SER A 408 -37.47 3.00 16.66
N THR A 409 -38.25 2.15 17.33
CA THR A 409 -38.38 0.72 16.99
C THR A 409 -39.76 0.46 16.40
N TYR A 410 -39.81 -0.27 15.30
CA TYR A 410 -41.02 -0.63 14.58
C TYR A 410 -41.14 -2.15 14.46
N GLU A 411 -42.35 -2.66 14.52
CA GLU A 411 -42.69 -4.07 14.35
C GLU A 411 -43.62 -4.23 13.14
N LEU A 412 -43.29 -5.13 12.23
CA LEU A 412 -44.17 -5.62 11.19
C LEU A 412 -44.83 -6.92 11.67
N THR A 413 -46.16 -6.96 11.62
CA THR A 413 -46.97 -8.17 11.70
C THR A 413 -47.48 -8.51 10.30
N VAL A 414 -47.25 -9.74 9.83
CA VAL A 414 -47.89 -10.25 8.60
C VAL A 414 -48.87 -11.34 8.95
N THR A 415 -50.00 -11.38 8.23
CA THR A 415 -51.03 -12.42 8.40
C THR A 415 -51.22 -13.16 7.08
N ASN A 416 -51.23 -14.50 7.06
CA ASN A 416 -51.55 -15.27 5.85
C ASN A 416 -53.07 -15.34 5.61
N LYS A 417 -53.48 -16.01 4.52
CA LYS A 417 -54.90 -16.17 4.17
C LYS A 417 -55.70 -16.97 5.20
N ASP A 418 -55.02 -17.78 5.98
CA ASP A 418 -55.59 -18.66 7.00
C ASP A 418 -55.63 -17.98 8.38
N GLY A 419 -55.19 -16.72 8.49
CA GLY A 419 -55.23 -15.93 9.72
C GLY A 419 -54.00 -16.08 10.63
N GLN A 420 -53.00 -16.88 10.25
CA GLN A 420 -51.78 -17.07 11.03
C GLN A 420 -50.87 -15.85 10.92
N GLN A 421 -50.23 -15.48 12.04
CA GLN A 421 -49.39 -14.27 12.13
C GLN A 421 -47.91 -14.56 12.39
N HIS A 422 -47.04 -13.71 11.85
CA HIS A 422 -45.62 -13.65 12.22
C HIS A 422 -45.19 -12.19 12.40
N ARG A 423 -44.21 -11.95 13.27
CA ARG A 423 -43.72 -10.61 13.63
C ARG A 423 -42.22 -10.46 13.38
N SER A 424 -41.78 -9.25 13.04
CA SER A 424 -40.37 -8.91 12.91
C SER A 424 -40.14 -7.43 13.16
N THR A 425 -38.96 -7.05 13.68
CA THR A 425 -38.69 -5.69 14.16
C THR A 425 -37.47 -5.05 13.50
N MET A 426 -37.52 -3.74 13.31
CA MET A 426 -36.38 -2.92 12.85
C MET A 426 -36.31 -1.58 13.57
N LYS A 427 -35.15 -0.92 13.49
CA LYS A 427 -34.90 0.39 14.11
C LYS A 427 -34.59 1.46 13.08
N VAL A 428 -35.01 2.69 13.41
CA VAL A 428 -34.59 3.91 12.73
C VAL A 428 -33.88 4.77 13.75
N THR A 429 -32.63 5.15 13.46
CA THR A 429 -31.75 5.95 14.32
C THR A 429 -31.41 7.27 13.63
N ALA A 430 -31.73 8.39 14.26
CA ALA A 430 -31.32 9.72 13.80
C ALA A 430 -30.31 10.34 14.78
N THR A 431 -29.12 10.70 14.29
CA THR A 431 -28.08 11.38 15.09
C THR A 431 -28.06 12.87 14.82
N ALA A 432 -27.59 13.67 15.78
CA ALA A 432 -27.35 15.09 15.57
C ALA A 432 -26.30 15.32 14.46
N VAL A 433 -26.37 16.48 13.80
CA VAL A 433 -25.30 16.96 12.90
C VAL A 433 -24.01 17.16 13.71
N GLY A 434 -22.89 16.74 13.15
CA GLY A 434 -21.60 16.84 13.82
C GLY A 434 -20.43 16.86 12.86
N VAL A 435 -19.37 17.55 13.27
CA VAL A 435 -18.08 17.55 12.61
C VAL A 435 -16.99 17.30 13.64
N LYS A 436 -15.98 16.51 13.27
CA LYS A 436 -14.79 16.26 14.08
C LYS A 436 -13.57 16.81 13.38
N ILE A 437 -12.71 17.50 14.12
CA ILE A 437 -11.37 17.88 13.66
C ILE A 437 -10.40 16.79 14.09
N SER A 438 -9.48 16.43 13.19
CA SER A 438 -8.34 15.54 13.43
C SER A 438 -7.07 16.19 12.91
N GLY A 439 -5.91 15.86 13.50
CA GLY A 439 -4.63 16.48 13.19
C GLY A 439 -3.85 16.81 14.45
N ALA A 440 -2.59 17.24 14.28
CA ALA A 440 -1.71 17.53 15.39
C ALA A 440 -2.18 18.76 16.19
N ALA A 441 -2.32 18.61 17.50
CA ALA A 441 -2.66 19.70 18.42
C ALA A 441 -1.43 20.52 18.84
N SER A 442 -0.22 20.01 18.63
CA SER A 442 1.05 20.73 18.75
C SER A 442 1.93 20.46 17.53
N ILE A 443 2.57 21.49 16.98
CA ILE A 443 3.51 21.42 15.85
C ILE A 443 4.72 22.32 16.11
N VAL A 444 5.85 22.03 15.46
CA VAL A 444 7.01 22.91 15.47
C VAL A 444 6.94 23.91 14.31
N GLU A 445 7.41 25.13 14.51
CA GLU A 445 7.52 26.15 13.46
C GLU A 445 8.19 25.61 12.19
N GLY A 446 7.50 25.78 11.05
CA GLY A 446 7.93 25.28 9.75
C GLY A 446 7.68 23.78 9.51
N GLN A 447 7.10 23.06 10.46
CA GLN A 447 6.66 21.67 10.26
C GLN A 447 5.49 21.63 9.27
N VAL A 448 5.60 20.76 8.26
CA VAL A 448 4.47 20.47 7.36
C VAL A 448 3.45 19.63 8.12
N SER A 449 2.30 20.22 8.42
CA SER A 449 1.18 19.58 9.13
C SER A 449 -0.14 20.14 8.62
N SER A 450 -1.24 19.43 8.85
CA SER A 450 -2.59 19.87 8.49
C SER A 450 -3.64 19.40 9.51
N LEU A 451 -4.75 20.14 9.57
CA LEU A 451 -5.99 19.68 10.17
C LEU A 451 -6.91 19.09 9.11
N LYS A 452 -7.74 18.13 9.51
CA LYS A 452 -8.78 17.53 8.66
C LYS A 452 -10.12 17.54 9.39
N ALA A 453 -11.16 18.01 8.71
CA ALA A 453 -12.53 17.98 9.21
C ALA A 453 -13.31 16.80 8.61
N GLN A 454 -14.03 16.08 9.46
CA GLN A 454 -14.93 15.00 9.06
C GLN A 454 -16.33 15.26 9.61
N ALA A 455 -17.25 15.64 8.72
CA ALA A 455 -18.68 15.74 9.05
C ALA A 455 -19.34 14.35 8.98
N ASN A 456 -20.35 14.12 9.80
CA ASN A 456 -21.18 12.91 9.73
C ASN A 456 -22.27 12.98 8.65
N PHE A 457 -22.33 14.08 7.88
CA PHE A 457 -23.27 14.29 6.79
C PHE A 457 -22.56 14.63 5.48
N SER A 458 -23.23 14.35 4.36
CA SER A 458 -22.77 14.66 3.00
C SER A 458 -23.34 15.99 2.48
N GLY A 459 -22.74 16.47 1.40
CA GLY A 459 -23.33 17.49 0.52
C GLY A 459 -24.54 16.98 -0.27
N SER A 460 -25.02 17.79 -1.21
CA SER A 460 -26.12 17.44 -2.11
C SER A 460 -25.68 16.40 -3.16
N GLY A 461 -26.56 15.45 -3.48
CA GLY A 461 -26.32 14.48 -4.55
C GLY A 461 -25.12 13.55 -4.32
N GLY A 462 -24.73 13.32 -3.06
CA GLY A 462 -23.54 12.52 -2.73
C GLY A 462 -22.21 13.30 -2.79
N SER A 463 -22.25 14.61 -3.03
CA SER A 463 -21.06 15.47 -3.03
C SER A 463 -20.51 15.68 -1.62
N ALA A 464 -19.29 16.22 -1.50
CA ALA A 464 -18.76 16.68 -0.23
C ALA A 464 -19.56 17.89 0.30
N PRO A 465 -19.69 18.06 1.63
CA PRO A 465 -20.22 19.29 2.22
C PRO A 465 -19.23 20.46 2.04
N THR A 466 -19.69 21.68 2.26
CA THR A 466 -18.85 22.88 2.18
C THR A 466 -18.10 23.09 3.49
N TYR A 467 -16.79 23.34 3.43
CA TYR A 467 -15.94 23.61 4.59
C TYR A 467 -15.54 25.09 4.63
N SER A 468 -15.47 25.66 5.84
CA SER A 468 -14.98 27.02 6.09
C SER A 468 -14.17 27.04 7.37
N TRP A 469 -12.86 27.14 7.23
CA TRP A 469 -11.90 27.22 8.34
C TRP A 469 -11.54 28.65 8.68
N LYS A 470 -11.41 28.92 9.97
CA LYS A 470 -10.83 30.14 10.53
C LYS A 470 -9.90 29.76 11.67
N VAL A 471 -8.66 30.25 11.63
CA VAL A 471 -7.71 30.09 12.72
C VAL A 471 -7.43 31.45 13.32
N ARG A 472 -7.63 31.57 14.63
CA ARG A 472 -7.44 32.82 15.38
C ARG A 472 -6.32 32.68 16.40
N ASN A 473 -5.57 33.76 16.58
CA ASN A 473 -4.60 33.89 17.67
C ASN A 473 -5.31 34.25 19.00
N PRO A 474 -4.60 34.33 20.14
CA PRO A 474 -5.23 34.58 21.44
C PRO A 474 -5.86 35.97 21.56
N ASN A 475 -5.42 36.92 20.72
CA ASN A 475 -5.98 38.27 20.64
C ASN A 475 -7.27 38.31 19.78
N GLY A 476 -7.73 37.16 19.30
CA GLY A 476 -8.92 37.03 18.44
C GLY A 476 -8.68 37.40 16.97
N ALA A 477 -7.46 37.76 16.56
CA ALA A 477 -7.15 38.09 15.18
C ALA A 477 -7.11 36.82 14.32
N GLU A 478 -7.74 36.86 13.16
CA GLU A 478 -7.75 35.76 12.20
C GLU A 478 -6.47 35.76 11.38
N ILE A 479 -5.75 34.65 11.37
CA ILE A 479 -4.41 34.55 10.80
C ILE A 479 -4.31 33.54 9.65
N LEU A 480 -5.33 32.68 9.48
CA LEU A 480 -5.39 31.67 8.44
C LEU A 480 -6.86 31.28 8.18
N GLN A 481 -7.17 31.06 6.90
CA GLN A 481 -8.48 30.59 6.43
C GLN A 481 -8.29 29.41 5.47
N GLY A 482 -9.36 28.65 5.24
CA GLY A 482 -9.38 27.62 4.21
C GLY A 482 -10.78 27.13 3.89
N SER A 483 -11.00 26.61 2.68
CA SER A 483 -12.30 26.13 2.20
C SER A 483 -12.36 24.63 1.89
N GLN A 484 -11.25 23.93 2.08
CA GLN A 484 -11.11 22.51 1.78
C GLN A 484 -11.33 21.65 3.03
N GLN A 485 -11.53 20.35 2.83
CA GLN A 485 -11.63 19.39 3.94
C GLN A 485 -10.36 19.37 4.82
N GLN A 486 -9.20 19.63 4.21
CA GLN A 486 -7.92 19.74 4.87
C GLN A 486 -7.45 21.20 4.92
N LEU A 487 -6.90 21.61 6.06
CA LEU A 487 -6.30 22.91 6.29
C LEU A 487 -4.80 22.76 6.61
N PRO A 488 -3.89 23.11 5.70
CA PRO A 488 -2.44 23.15 5.97
C PRO A 488 -2.10 24.19 7.05
N LEU A 489 -1.19 23.86 7.97
CA LEU A 489 -0.76 24.71 9.09
C LEU A 489 0.65 25.31 8.93
N SER A 490 1.32 25.09 7.80
CA SER A 490 2.75 25.40 7.61
C SER A 490 3.12 26.88 7.67
N THR A 491 2.14 27.79 7.64
CA THR A 491 2.33 29.25 7.66
C THR A 491 2.21 29.85 9.05
N LEU A 492 1.94 29.05 10.09
CA LEU A 492 1.77 29.55 11.45
C LEU A 492 3.12 29.82 12.11
N MET A 493 3.24 31.00 12.71
CA MET A 493 4.37 31.36 13.59
C MET A 493 4.20 30.73 14.98
N PRO A 494 5.24 30.73 15.83
CA PRO A 494 5.12 30.23 17.20
C PRO A 494 4.02 30.96 17.99
N GLY A 495 3.16 30.20 18.66
CA GLY A 495 2.03 30.75 19.40
C GLY A 495 0.90 29.76 19.65
N ASN A 496 -0.13 30.21 20.36
CA ASN A 496 -1.35 29.45 20.62
C ASN A 496 -2.45 29.91 19.66
N TYR A 497 -3.15 28.97 19.04
CA TYR A 497 -4.20 29.26 18.09
C TYR A 497 -5.45 28.44 18.37
N GLN A 498 -6.59 28.94 17.93
CA GLN A 498 -7.84 28.18 17.89
C GLN A 498 -8.30 28.07 16.44
N ALA A 499 -8.31 26.86 15.92
CA ALA A 499 -8.94 26.55 14.65
C ALA A 499 -10.42 26.27 14.87
N THR A 500 -11.27 26.94 14.10
CA THR A 500 -12.70 26.69 14.00
C THR A 500 -13.01 26.25 12.57
N VAL A 501 -13.79 25.18 12.43
CA VAL A 501 -14.35 24.77 11.13
C VAL A 501 -15.86 24.80 11.19
N ASP A 502 -16.46 25.50 10.24
CA ASP A 502 -17.88 25.45 9.94
C ASP A 502 -18.07 24.54 8.72
N VAL A 503 -18.92 23.53 8.85
CA VAL A 503 -19.27 22.62 7.76
C VAL A 503 -20.75 22.70 7.50
N SER A 504 -21.15 22.95 6.24
CA SER A 504 -22.55 23.08 5.87
C SER A 504 -22.92 22.27 4.64
N SER A 505 -24.18 21.86 4.57
CA SER A 505 -24.79 21.19 3.43
C SER A 505 -26.19 21.74 3.19
N PRO A 506 -26.49 22.25 1.98
CA PRO A 506 -27.84 22.71 1.66
C PRO A 506 -28.84 21.55 1.69
N HIS A 507 -28.39 20.31 1.47
CA HIS A 507 -29.23 19.12 1.63
C HIS A 507 -29.63 18.90 3.10
N GLY A 508 -30.89 19.16 3.40
CA GLY A 508 -31.46 19.04 4.75
C GLY A 508 -31.03 20.15 5.72
N GLY A 509 -30.45 21.25 5.21
CA GLY A 509 -30.05 22.43 6.00
C GLY A 509 -28.97 22.15 7.05
N ARG A 510 -28.17 21.11 6.86
CA ARG A 510 -27.24 20.64 7.90
C ARG A 510 -26.07 21.59 8.05
N SER A 511 -25.76 21.95 9.29
CA SER A 511 -24.60 22.76 9.63
C SER A 511 -24.03 22.29 10.96
N ALA A 512 -22.71 22.20 11.06
CA ALA A 512 -22.02 21.88 12.30
C ALA A 512 -20.70 22.64 12.40
N THR A 513 -20.33 23.01 13.63
CA THR A 513 -19.09 23.71 13.94
C THR A 513 -18.26 22.86 14.89
N ALA A 514 -16.94 22.82 14.69
CA ALA A 514 -16.00 22.26 15.64
C ALA A 514 -14.81 23.20 15.85
N GLN A 515 -14.18 23.08 17.01
CA GLN A 515 -13.00 23.85 17.39
C GLN A 515 -11.88 22.93 17.86
N GLN A 516 -10.64 23.30 17.57
CA GLN A 516 -9.44 22.66 18.09
C GLN A 516 -8.39 23.71 18.42
N ASN A 517 -7.79 23.60 19.61
CA ASN A 517 -6.64 24.40 19.99
C ASN A 517 -5.36 23.81 19.36
N ILE A 518 -4.49 24.68 18.87
CA ILE A 518 -3.21 24.34 18.25
C ILE A 518 -2.11 25.12 18.97
N VAL A 519 -1.03 24.44 19.33
CA VAL A 519 0.20 25.05 19.81
C VAL A 519 1.25 24.97 18.72
N VAL A 520 1.89 26.09 18.39
CA VAL A 520 3.06 26.13 17.51
C VAL A 520 4.27 26.46 18.35
N GLU A 521 5.13 25.47 18.53
CA GLU A 521 6.36 25.60 19.28
C GLU A 521 7.44 26.23 18.39
N LYS A 522 8.24 27.12 18.95
CA LYS A 522 9.36 27.73 18.22
C LYS A 522 10.34 26.64 17.81
N LYS A 523 10.79 26.66 16.55
CA LYS A 523 11.84 25.74 16.10
C LYS A 523 13.07 26.00 16.94
N GLY A 524 13.44 25.02 17.78
CA GLY A 524 14.65 25.08 18.58
C GLY A 524 15.84 25.36 17.67
N VAL A 525 16.61 26.41 17.98
CA VAL A 525 17.94 26.56 17.38
C VAL A 525 18.75 25.41 17.95
N ILE A 526 19.14 24.46 17.09
CA ILE A 526 20.20 23.52 17.44
C ILE A 526 21.43 24.40 17.63
N GLN A 527 21.77 24.73 18.88
CA GLN A 527 23.16 25.02 19.18
C GLN A 527 23.92 23.73 18.85
N PRO A 528 25.00 23.80 18.05
CA PRO A 528 25.82 22.62 17.78
C PRO A 528 26.24 21.98 19.12
N PRO A 529 26.45 20.65 19.17
CA PRO A 529 26.75 19.97 20.41
C PRO A 529 27.95 20.66 21.07
N VAL A 530 27.77 21.18 22.28
CA VAL A 530 28.91 21.49 23.14
C VAL A 530 29.50 20.14 23.49
N GLU A 531 30.58 19.80 22.81
CA GLU A 531 31.53 18.78 23.24
C GLU A 531 31.90 19.14 24.69
N VAL A 532 31.53 18.30 25.65
CA VAL A 532 31.98 18.46 27.04
C VAL A 532 33.45 18.05 27.05
N VAL A 533 34.32 18.99 26.69
CA VAL A 533 35.75 18.86 26.85
C VAL A 533 36.03 19.02 28.34
N GLY A 534 36.57 17.97 28.98
CA GLY A 534 36.77 17.90 30.42
C GLY A 534 37.52 19.11 31.00
N ALA A 535 37.12 19.56 32.19
CA ALA A 535 37.81 20.61 32.92
C ALA A 535 39.25 20.17 33.29
N CYS A 536 40.22 21.06 33.11
CA CYS A 536 41.59 20.96 33.61
C CYS A 536 41.57 20.90 35.14
N ALA A 537 41.95 19.75 35.71
CA ALA A 537 42.05 19.58 37.15
C ALA A 537 42.99 20.64 37.76
N GLY A 538 42.47 21.44 38.71
CA GLY A 538 43.25 22.45 39.44
C GLY A 538 43.41 23.81 38.74
N VAL A 539 42.88 23.99 37.52
CA VAL A 539 42.94 25.27 36.79
C VAL A 539 41.59 26.00 36.92
N PRO A 540 41.56 27.26 37.41
CA PRO A 540 40.30 28.00 37.55
C PRO A 540 39.64 28.35 36.22
N GLU A 541 38.30 28.28 36.15
CA GLU A 541 37.55 28.75 34.98
C GLU A 541 37.79 30.24 34.72
N TRP A 542 37.97 30.62 33.46
CA TRP A 542 38.07 32.02 33.08
C TRP A 542 36.77 32.75 33.44
N THR A 543 36.92 33.92 34.06
CA THR A 543 35.83 34.84 34.42
C THR A 543 36.17 36.22 33.88
N LYS A 544 35.15 37.03 33.58
CA LYS A 544 35.33 38.36 32.98
C LYS A 544 35.90 39.36 33.98
N LYS A 545 37.21 39.32 34.21
CA LYS A 545 37.99 40.21 35.10
C LYS A 545 39.42 40.39 34.59
N SER A 546 40.18 41.26 35.22
CA SER A 546 41.59 41.44 34.87
C SER A 546 42.48 40.33 35.45
N TYR A 547 43.54 39.98 34.74
CA TYR A 547 44.50 38.95 35.14
C TYR A 547 45.93 39.49 35.09
N LYS A 548 46.78 39.10 36.05
CA LYS A 548 48.22 39.40 36.01
C LYS A 548 48.90 38.49 34.99
N GLY A 549 50.05 38.89 34.45
CA GLY A 549 50.86 38.01 33.59
C GLY A 549 51.27 36.73 34.34
N GLY A 550 51.26 35.60 33.64
CA GLY A 550 51.54 34.26 34.17
C GLY A 550 50.34 33.57 34.82
N THR A 551 49.13 34.14 34.78
CA THR A 551 47.95 33.51 35.37
C THR A 551 47.39 32.44 34.44
N GLU A 552 47.16 31.25 34.98
CA GLU A 552 46.54 30.14 34.25
C GLU A 552 45.03 30.08 34.49
N VAL A 553 44.27 29.90 33.42
CA VAL A 553 42.80 29.77 33.42
C VAL A 553 42.38 28.72 32.40
N GLN A 554 41.22 28.10 32.61
CA GLN A 554 40.63 27.19 31.64
C GLN A 554 39.39 27.81 30.98
N LYS A 555 39.16 27.44 29.71
CA LYS A 555 37.94 27.77 28.98
C LYS A 555 37.73 26.74 27.87
N ASN A 556 36.52 26.21 27.74
CA ASN A 556 36.16 25.20 26.73
C ASN A 556 37.11 23.98 26.71
N GLY A 557 37.51 23.50 27.90
CA GLY A 557 38.41 22.34 28.08
C GLY A 557 39.82 22.51 27.51
N ARG A 558 40.31 23.76 27.47
CA ARG A 558 41.71 24.09 27.18
C ARG A 558 42.27 24.99 28.28
N SER A 559 43.56 24.85 28.57
CA SER A 559 44.28 25.74 29.48
C SER A 559 44.93 26.90 28.72
N TYR A 560 44.90 28.10 29.31
CA TYR A 560 45.53 29.31 28.80
C TYR A 560 46.36 30.00 29.88
N THR A 561 47.54 30.49 29.52
CA THR A 561 48.36 31.35 30.39
C THR A 561 48.42 32.77 29.85
N SER A 562 48.13 33.76 30.68
CA SER A 562 48.32 35.16 30.30
C SER A 562 49.81 35.47 30.11
N LYS A 563 50.19 36.07 28.99
CA LYS A 563 51.59 36.46 28.72
C LYS A 563 52.00 37.72 29.48
N TRP A 564 51.05 38.61 29.73
CA TRP A 564 51.18 39.86 30.49
C TRP A 564 49.82 40.23 31.11
N PHE A 565 49.67 41.45 31.64
CA PHE A 565 48.40 41.91 32.19
C PHE A 565 47.27 41.85 31.15
N VAL A 566 46.14 41.26 31.53
CA VAL A 566 45.00 41.07 30.64
C VAL A 566 43.79 41.81 31.17
N GLU A 567 43.18 42.63 30.32
CA GLU A 567 41.93 43.34 30.65
C GLU A 567 40.68 42.44 30.52
N PRO A 568 39.56 42.76 31.20
CA PRO A 568 38.38 41.90 31.26
C PRO A 568 37.74 41.54 29.92
N HIS A 569 38.01 42.31 28.87
CA HIS A 569 37.43 42.09 27.54
C HIS A 569 38.27 41.16 26.64
N HIS A 570 39.48 40.79 27.05
CA HIS A 570 40.31 39.84 26.31
C HIS A 570 39.97 38.41 26.69
N VAL A 571 39.34 37.70 25.77
CA VAL A 571 38.82 36.35 25.99
C VAL A 571 39.83 35.30 25.51
N PRO A 572 40.25 34.32 26.36
CA PRO A 572 41.11 33.23 25.90
C PRO A 572 40.44 32.44 24.77
N GLY A 573 41.21 32.15 23.70
CA GLY A 573 40.74 31.37 22.55
C GLY A 573 39.91 32.14 21.51
N SER A 574 39.69 33.45 21.67
CA SER A 574 39.04 34.26 20.62
C SER A 574 40.05 34.78 19.60
N ALA A 575 39.86 34.48 18.32
CA ALA A 575 40.63 35.09 17.24
C ALA A 575 40.22 36.57 17.04
N GLY A 576 41.20 37.47 16.90
CA GLY A 576 40.91 38.88 16.58
C GLY A 576 41.85 39.93 17.16
N TRP A 577 42.82 39.55 18.01
CA TRP A 577 43.71 40.50 18.68
C TRP A 577 45.16 40.37 18.22
N THR A 578 45.71 41.46 17.69
CA THR A 578 47.14 41.57 17.35
C THR A 578 47.96 41.51 18.64
N GLY A 579 48.78 40.46 18.78
CA GLY A 579 49.60 40.24 19.97
C GLY A 579 49.00 39.33 21.04
N ASP A 580 47.85 38.68 20.80
CA ASP A 580 47.13 37.74 21.68
C ASP A 580 47.70 37.58 23.12
N PRO A 581 47.07 38.20 24.14
CA PRO A 581 47.57 38.20 25.50
C PRO A 581 47.50 36.82 26.18
N TRP A 582 46.83 35.84 25.56
CA TRP A 582 46.75 34.47 26.05
C TRP A 582 47.70 33.55 25.25
N LYS A 583 48.37 32.66 25.95
CA LYS A 583 49.10 31.52 25.39
C LYS A 583 48.22 30.28 25.58
N ASP A 584 47.82 29.64 24.50
CA ASP A 584 47.13 28.35 24.55
C ASP A 584 48.12 27.23 24.94
N ASN A 585 47.84 26.54 26.04
CA ASN A 585 48.64 25.43 26.55
C ASN A 585 48.16 24.06 26.05
N GLY A 586 47.08 24.00 25.29
CA GLY A 586 46.50 22.79 24.75
C GLY A 586 45.21 22.36 25.44
N ALA A 587 44.64 21.24 24.95
CA ALA A 587 43.47 20.61 25.55
C ALA A 587 43.82 20.03 26.93
N CYS A 588 42.89 20.16 27.87
CA CYS A 588 42.93 19.48 29.16
C CYS A 588 42.97 17.96 28.91
N LYS A 589 43.86 17.26 29.62
CA LYS A 589 44.01 15.79 29.54
C LYS A 589 43.32 15.10 30.71
#